data_AF-A4HV43-F1
#
_entry.id   AF-A4HV43-F1
#
_cell.length_a   1.000
_cell.length_b   1.000
_cell.length_c   1.000
_cell.angle_alpha   90.00
_cell.angle_beta   90.00
_cell.angle_gamma   90.00
#
_symmetry.space_group_name_H-M   'P 1'
#
loop_
_entity.id
_entity.type
_entity.pdbx_description
1 polymer ?
#
loop_
_entity_poly.entity_id
_entity_poly.type
_entity_poly.pdbx_seq_one_letter_code
_entity_poly.pdbx_strand_id
1 'polypeptide(L)'
;MKALGHGPITRLANTAAPGGSAAPGAIYNRDDWNAGRDMSAEERRCGILTRLCTLATTAPREGASPACGLAPLEAVIRAQSTDAHVAEVDANGGGAFLENAPKGRWRKISRSKTLLVEDTATPFSNPEKSFSPRVQSYGEYVRRIGKLPEGRPLLRFAMFRDGYSLDSVRHRLRYEIGVPHDGVYLHEPPGGSFAAVTQFGVAIGVTREQLPHASRHYNVHALIFDDRSYHALDELPRLSAAPQAYVHRILLRCVSGDEAAVAQRLRHLSSNGFVNYFGLESFGIGSNTLFDMAAFASRREPHRSVGAYLQTLAECSPLHHQPYLSYANAEESTVAGAVTEWLRVCERAKLPKETREVLRKLHCYHLSQRHPNDATTTSMEDVWEACPIMHRTEQSAASFVWNAMASQRLLSFGSRPVKGDLVSRIGDRGAMEIAEVASDVDASQYTIDDVVLPIPCGHTRAAELRYPTHSVDEAFFKQFARKHSLSFLFDSGVDSTPRAPATQGSYRRLVSRPRNLQAAVLRDPSSCAALKSDLFLLQEHQPTEGWSLDYGRRVREPSNFNVSERFRERMSCIRKRRTGEHSVALAFVLPAGSSPWVALREAFHMHYGTFHDLYGVS
;
A
#
# COMPACT_ATOMS: atom_id res chain seq x y z
N MET A 1 22.18 -21.52 14.31
CA MET A 1 21.45 -20.46 15.06
C MET A 1 20.12 -20.18 14.37
N LYS A 2 19.00 -20.03 15.09
CA LYS A 2 17.71 -19.67 14.48
C LYS A 2 17.60 -18.17 14.24
N ALA A 3 16.99 -17.78 13.12
CA ALA A 3 16.56 -16.43 12.84
C ALA A 3 15.20 -16.13 13.50
N LEU A 4 15.20 -15.45 14.64
CA LEU A 4 13.99 -15.10 15.41
C LEU A 4 13.84 -13.58 15.48
N GLY A 5 12.61 -13.08 15.28
CA GLY A 5 12.30 -11.66 15.43
C GLY A 5 12.22 -11.21 16.88
N HIS A 6 12.01 -9.91 17.09
CA HIS A 6 11.84 -9.32 18.42
C HIS A 6 10.38 -8.92 18.68
N GLY A 7 9.95 -9.02 19.93
CA GLY A 7 8.60 -8.66 20.35
C GLY A 7 7.56 -9.78 20.19
N PRO A 8 6.30 -9.52 20.61
CA PRO A 8 5.26 -10.54 20.67
C PRO A 8 4.76 -10.95 19.28
N ILE A 9 4.70 -12.26 19.01
CA ILE A 9 4.16 -12.79 17.74
C ILE A 9 2.63 -12.72 17.78
N THR A 10 2.07 -11.56 17.43
CA THR A 10 0.63 -11.34 17.52
C THR A 10 -0.06 -11.80 16.25
N ARG A 11 -0.84 -12.87 16.35
CA ARG A 11 -1.62 -13.40 15.23
C ARG A 11 -2.66 -12.39 14.74
N LEU A 12 -2.68 -12.12 13.44
CA LEU A 12 -3.67 -11.23 12.82
C LEU A 12 -5.10 -11.78 12.89
N ALA A 13 -5.36 -12.87 12.17
CA ALA A 13 -6.71 -13.35 11.95
C ALA A 13 -7.12 -14.39 12.98
N ASN A 14 -8.41 -14.40 13.32
CA ASN A 14 -9.01 -15.49 14.08
C ASN A 14 -9.06 -16.74 13.18
N THR A 15 -8.47 -17.85 13.62
CA THR A 15 -8.83 -19.14 13.04
C THR A 15 -9.73 -19.85 14.02
N ALA A 16 -10.94 -20.15 13.59
CA ALA A 16 -11.71 -21.22 14.20
C ALA A 16 -10.79 -22.41 14.45
N ALA A 17 -10.63 -22.80 15.71
CA ALA A 17 -10.15 -24.15 16.00
C ALA A 17 -11.04 -25.13 15.22
N PRO A 18 -10.56 -26.29 14.76
CA PRO A 18 -11.43 -27.30 14.18
C PRO A 18 -12.61 -27.56 15.14
N GLY A 19 -13.83 -27.17 14.77
CA GLY A 19 -15.04 -27.28 15.61
C GLY A 19 -15.48 -26.01 16.38
N GLY A 20 -14.72 -24.91 16.35
CA GLY A 20 -15.11 -23.63 16.96
C GLY A 20 -15.78 -22.69 15.95
N SER A 21 -16.85 -22.00 16.33
CA SER A 21 -17.41 -20.91 15.54
C SER A 21 -16.76 -19.59 15.97
N ALA A 22 -16.10 -18.89 15.06
CA ALA A 22 -15.71 -17.50 15.30
C ALA A 22 -16.98 -16.64 15.42
N ALA A 23 -16.97 -15.63 16.29
CA ALA A 23 -18.09 -14.71 16.40
C ALA A 23 -18.41 -14.10 15.01
N PRO A 24 -19.69 -14.03 14.60
CA PRO A 24 -20.05 -13.48 13.29
C PRO A 24 -19.42 -12.10 13.08
N GLY A 25 -18.73 -11.91 11.95
CA GLY A 25 -18.05 -10.65 11.61
C GLY A 25 -16.71 -10.38 12.30
N ALA A 26 -16.29 -11.16 13.29
CA ALA A 26 -14.99 -11.02 13.93
C ALA A 26 -13.90 -11.68 13.07
N ILE A 27 -13.08 -10.86 12.41
CA ILE A 27 -12.01 -11.32 11.52
C ILE A 27 -10.65 -11.37 12.22
N TYR A 28 -10.43 -10.54 13.23
CA TYR A 28 -9.18 -10.44 13.96
C TYR A 28 -9.19 -11.32 15.19
N ASN A 29 -8.01 -11.78 15.59
CA ASN A 29 -7.86 -12.60 16.80
C ASN A 29 -8.11 -11.82 18.10
N ARG A 30 -7.98 -10.48 18.06
CA ARG A 30 -8.16 -9.61 19.23
C ARG A 30 -9.43 -8.77 19.11
N ASP A 31 -10.16 -8.66 20.21
CA ASP A 31 -11.44 -7.93 20.26
C ASP A 31 -11.28 -6.41 20.08
N ASP A 32 -10.18 -5.83 20.57
CA ASP A 32 -9.86 -4.42 20.38
C ASP A 32 -9.63 -4.09 18.89
N TRP A 33 -9.05 -5.02 18.12
CA TRP A 33 -8.88 -4.88 16.67
C TRP A 33 -10.19 -5.04 15.91
N ASN A 34 -11.05 -5.97 16.34
CA ASN A 34 -12.40 -6.12 15.78
C ASN A 34 -13.30 -4.89 16.01
N ALA A 35 -12.99 -4.07 17.02
CA ALA A 35 -13.67 -2.80 17.29
C ALA A 35 -13.12 -1.60 16.50
N GLY A 36 -12.16 -1.84 15.58
CA GLY A 36 -11.40 -0.82 14.88
C GLY A 36 -10.10 -0.48 15.62
N ARG A 37 -8.96 -0.93 15.06
CA ARG A 37 -7.64 -0.77 15.67
C ARG A 37 -7.23 0.70 15.67
N ASP A 38 -6.92 1.24 16.85
CA ASP A 38 -6.17 2.49 16.98
C ASP A 38 -4.67 2.20 16.73
N MET A 39 -4.04 2.99 15.88
CA MET A 39 -2.62 2.85 15.53
C MET A 39 -1.75 4.02 16.04
N SER A 40 -2.25 4.81 16.99
CA SER A 40 -1.51 5.95 17.56
C SER A 40 -0.17 5.55 18.19
N ALA A 41 -0.03 4.32 18.69
CA ALA A 41 1.23 3.85 19.28
C ALA A 41 2.28 3.58 18.20
N GLU A 42 1.87 2.95 17.10
CA GLU A 42 2.67 2.67 15.91
C GLU A 42 3.08 3.96 15.21
N GLU A 43 2.16 4.92 15.08
CA GLU A 43 2.46 6.27 14.58
C GLU A 43 3.56 6.95 15.38
N ARG A 44 3.47 6.93 16.72
CA ARG A 44 4.50 7.50 17.60
C ARG A 44 5.85 6.79 17.43
N ARG A 45 5.86 5.46 17.31
CA ARG A 45 7.09 4.68 17.06
C ARG A 45 7.74 5.06 15.71
N CYS A 46 6.94 5.45 14.72
CA CYS A 46 7.39 5.83 13.39
C CYS A 46 7.67 7.34 13.22
N GLY A 47 7.72 8.10 14.32
CA GLY A 47 8.05 9.53 14.31
C GLY A 47 6.90 10.45 13.88
N ILE A 48 5.65 9.97 13.83
CA ILE A 48 4.45 10.75 13.51
C ILE A 48 3.92 11.34 14.83
N LEU A 49 4.50 12.45 15.28
CA LEU A 49 4.31 12.96 16.65
C LEU A 49 3.38 14.16 16.74
N THR A 50 3.58 15.16 15.89
CA THR A 50 2.94 16.48 16.03
C THR A 50 1.71 16.63 15.14
N ARG A 51 0.79 17.51 15.49
CA ARG A 51 -0.31 17.98 14.63
C ARG A 51 -0.23 19.49 14.48
N LEU A 52 -0.56 20.01 13.30
CA LEU A 52 -0.57 21.47 13.11
C LEU A 52 -1.62 22.14 13.99
N CYS A 53 -2.77 21.49 14.18
CA CYS A 53 -3.84 22.02 15.03
C CYS A 53 -3.45 22.17 16.51
N THR A 54 -2.50 21.36 17.01
CA THR A 54 -2.03 21.47 18.40
C THR A 54 -0.92 22.51 18.53
N LEU A 55 -0.05 22.66 17.52
CA LEU A 55 1.06 23.63 17.52
C LEU A 55 0.60 25.08 17.45
N ALA A 56 -0.57 25.36 16.87
CA ALA A 56 -1.10 26.72 16.77
C ALA A 56 -1.50 27.33 18.13
N THR A 57 -1.75 26.50 19.15
CA THR A 57 -2.25 26.95 20.47
C THR A 57 -1.17 27.52 21.39
N THR A 58 0.11 27.32 21.09
CA THR A 58 1.23 27.73 21.95
C THR A 58 1.81 29.11 21.62
N ALA A 59 1.22 29.86 20.68
CA ALA A 59 1.63 31.24 20.44
C ALA A 59 0.93 32.19 21.44
N PRO A 60 1.67 32.98 22.25
CA PRO A 60 1.05 33.97 23.12
C PRO A 60 0.50 35.10 22.26
N ARG A 61 -0.79 35.07 21.96
CA ARG A 61 -1.54 36.25 21.54
C ARG A 61 -2.33 36.74 22.75
N GLU A 62 -1.82 37.79 23.39
CA GLU A 62 -2.62 38.59 24.33
C GLU A 62 -3.91 39.03 23.61
N GLY A 63 -5.07 38.66 24.15
CA GLY A 63 -6.37 39.10 23.67
C GLY A 63 -7.13 38.17 22.70
N ALA A 64 -6.59 37.00 22.33
CA ALA A 64 -7.35 36.01 21.56
C ALA A 64 -8.05 35.02 22.51
N SER A 65 -9.38 34.97 22.46
CA SER A 65 -10.21 33.94 23.11
C SER A 65 -9.58 32.55 22.90
N PRO A 66 -9.56 31.65 23.90
CA PRO A 66 -8.93 30.35 23.74
C PRO A 66 -9.66 29.66 22.59
N ALA A 67 -9.01 29.57 21.43
CA ALA A 67 -9.39 28.60 20.43
C ALA A 67 -9.08 27.24 21.07
N CYS A 68 -10.05 26.75 21.86
CA CYS A 68 -10.07 25.46 22.51
C CYS A 68 -9.55 24.45 21.50
N GLY A 69 -8.40 23.84 21.80
CA GLY A 69 -7.70 22.95 20.88
C GLY A 69 -8.69 21.96 20.30
N LEU A 70 -8.96 22.09 19.00
CA LEU A 70 -9.99 21.32 18.31
C LEU A 70 -9.58 19.85 18.30
N ALA A 71 -9.98 19.13 19.35
CA ALA A 71 -9.71 17.72 19.47
C ALA A 71 -10.25 17.02 18.22
N PRO A 72 -9.49 16.06 17.66
CA PRO A 72 -9.94 15.32 16.49
C PRO A 72 -11.24 14.56 16.82
N LEU A 73 -12.11 14.37 15.82
CA LEU A 73 -13.31 13.55 15.98
C LEU A 73 -12.94 12.07 15.78
N GLU A 74 -13.55 11.17 16.55
CA GLU A 74 -13.42 9.74 16.26
C GLU A 74 -14.02 9.44 14.87
N ALA A 75 -13.33 8.61 14.10
CA ALA A 75 -13.81 8.10 12.82
C ALA A 75 -13.28 6.69 12.58
N VAL A 76 -14.10 5.83 12.00
CA VAL A 76 -13.70 4.52 11.50
C VAL A 76 -13.37 4.63 10.02
N ILE A 77 -12.24 4.07 9.61
CA ILE A 77 -11.78 4.07 8.22
C ILE A 77 -11.56 2.65 7.72
N ARG A 78 -11.63 2.45 6.39
CA ARG A 78 -11.24 1.20 5.74
C ARG A 78 -12.03 -0.02 6.25
N ALA A 79 -13.33 0.14 6.50
CA ALA A 79 -14.17 -0.98 6.95
C ALA A 79 -14.45 -1.97 5.79
N GLN A 80 -14.53 -1.45 4.57
CA GLN A 80 -14.47 -2.19 3.30
C GLN A 80 -13.51 -1.48 2.33
N SER A 81 -13.06 -2.17 1.29
CA SER A 81 -12.07 -1.62 0.34
C SER A 81 -12.59 -0.42 -0.46
N THR A 82 -13.90 -0.37 -0.73
CA THR A 82 -14.56 0.76 -1.40
C THR A 82 -14.82 1.98 -0.49
N ASP A 83 -14.42 1.92 0.78
CA ASP A 83 -14.42 3.13 1.62
C ASP A 83 -13.27 4.08 1.26
N ALA A 84 -12.30 3.62 0.46
CA ALA A 84 -11.19 4.43 -0.03
C ALA A 84 -11.01 4.19 -1.54
N HIS A 85 -11.26 5.22 -2.35
CA HIS A 85 -10.95 5.21 -3.77
C HIS A 85 -9.77 6.12 -4.06
N VAL A 86 -8.87 5.68 -4.93
CA VAL A 86 -7.69 6.44 -5.33
C VAL A 86 -7.60 6.44 -6.85
N ALA A 87 -7.53 7.61 -7.47
CA ALA A 87 -7.25 7.77 -8.89
C ALA A 87 -5.92 8.49 -9.08
N GLU A 88 -5.00 7.89 -9.85
CA GLU A 88 -3.69 8.48 -10.17
C GLU A 88 -3.81 9.67 -11.11
N VAL A 89 -2.99 10.70 -10.89
CA VAL A 89 -2.80 11.80 -11.83
C VAL A 89 -1.38 11.72 -12.37
N ASP A 90 -1.25 11.46 -13.67
CA ASP A 90 0.05 11.34 -14.33
C ASP A 90 0.82 12.68 -14.32
N ALA A 91 2.09 12.64 -14.72
CA ALA A 91 2.95 13.81 -14.77
C ALA A 91 2.42 14.96 -15.66
N ASN A 92 1.53 14.67 -16.61
CA ASN A 92 0.95 15.64 -17.53
C ASN A 92 -0.43 16.16 -17.07
N GLY A 93 -0.98 15.65 -15.96
CA GLY A 93 -2.30 16.04 -15.44
C GLY A 93 -3.44 15.14 -15.89
N GLY A 94 -3.17 14.08 -16.64
CA GLY A 94 -4.16 13.09 -17.03
C GLY A 94 -4.53 12.20 -15.85
N GLY A 95 -5.83 12.05 -15.58
CA GLY A 95 -6.33 11.16 -14.53
C GLY A 95 -6.50 9.73 -15.01
N ALA A 96 -6.13 8.76 -14.18
CA ALA A 96 -6.39 7.35 -14.44
C ALA A 96 -7.84 7.02 -14.10
N PHE A 97 -8.63 6.76 -15.14
CA PHE A 97 -10.01 6.30 -15.04
C PHE A 97 -10.21 5.06 -15.91
N LEU A 98 -11.18 4.21 -15.57
CA LEU A 98 -11.57 3.09 -16.43
C LEU A 98 -12.49 3.58 -17.55
N GLU A 99 -12.13 3.35 -18.80
CA GLU A 99 -13.02 3.59 -19.94
C GLU A 99 -13.67 2.30 -20.42
N ASN A 100 -12.95 1.17 -20.30
CA ASN A 100 -13.46 -0.15 -20.66
C ASN A 100 -13.07 -1.22 -19.63
N ALA A 101 -13.68 -2.39 -19.76
CA ALA A 101 -13.31 -3.61 -19.03
C ALA A 101 -13.17 -4.79 -20.00
N PRO A 102 -12.12 -4.81 -20.84
CA PRO A 102 -11.96 -5.82 -21.87
C PRO A 102 -11.85 -7.22 -21.27
N LYS A 103 -12.52 -8.19 -21.89
CA LYS A 103 -12.43 -9.62 -21.52
C LYS A 103 -11.30 -10.30 -22.29
N GLY A 104 -10.63 -11.25 -21.63
CA GLY A 104 -9.68 -12.14 -22.30
C GLY A 104 -10.35 -12.90 -23.46
N ARG A 105 -9.71 -12.88 -24.64
CA ARG A 105 -10.25 -13.50 -25.85
C ARG A 105 -9.70 -14.92 -26.01
N TRP A 106 -10.58 -15.90 -26.18
CA TRP A 106 -10.18 -17.30 -26.33
C TRP A 106 -10.42 -17.78 -27.77
N ARG A 107 -9.52 -18.63 -28.28
CA ARG A 107 -9.65 -19.30 -29.57
C ARG A 107 -9.82 -20.80 -29.34
N LYS A 108 -10.90 -21.37 -29.86
CA LYS A 108 -11.11 -22.82 -29.87
C LYS A 108 -10.15 -23.47 -30.88
N ILE A 109 -9.43 -24.50 -30.47
CA ILE A 109 -8.42 -25.20 -31.30
C ILE A 109 -8.80 -26.64 -31.65
N SER A 110 -9.70 -27.26 -30.88
CA SER A 110 -10.21 -28.59 -31.17
C SER A 110 -11.73 -28.62 -31.24
N ARG A 111 -12.25 -29.47 -32.13
CA ARG A 111 -13.69 -29.73 -32.23
C ARG A 111 -14.18 -30.42 -30.95
N SER A 112 -15.47 -30.28 -30.66
CA SER A 112 -16.10 -31.03 -29.59
C SER A 112 -15.98 -32.54 -29.82
N LYS A 113 -15.63 -33.29 -28.77
CA LYS A 113 -15.57 -34.75 -28.79
C LYS A 113 -16.93 -35.31 -28.40
N THR A 114 -17.47 -36.23 -29.19
CA THR A 114 -18.78 -36.85 -28.95
C THR A 114 -18.66 -38.37 -28.92
N LEU A 115 -19.37 -39.02 -28.01
CA LEU A 115 -19.55 -40.47 -27.94
C LEU A 115 -20.99 -40.81 -28.33
N LEU A 116 -21.17 -41.76 -29.24
CA LEU A 116 -22.49 -42.28 -29.58
C LEU A 116 -22.99 -43.19 -28.44
N VAL A 117 -24.20 -42.94 -27.95
CA VAL A 117 -24.86 -43.69 -26.87
C VAL A 117 -26.19 -44.23 -27.40
N GLU A 118 -26.52 -45.47 -27.06
CA GLU A 118 -27.80 -46.08 -27.47
C GLU A 118 -28.99 -45.28 -26.97
N ASP A 119 -30.02 -45.15 -27.82
CA ASP A 119 -31.26 -44.43 -27.47
C ASP A 119 -32.44 -45.37 -27.20
N THR A 120 -32.30 -46.65 -27.55
CA THR A 120 -33.39 -47.62 -27.50
C THR A 120 -32.92 -48.91 -26.84
N ALA A 121 -33.86 -49.62 -26.22
CA ALA A 121 -33.63 -50.93 -25.62
C ALA A 121 -33.42 -52.06 -26.66
N THR A 122 -33.34 -51.72 -27.95
CA THR A 122 -33.11 -52.71 -29.00
C THR A 122 -31.72 -53.35 -28.81
N PRO A 123 -31.55 -54.68 -29.00
CA PRO A 123 -30.25 -55.33 -28.86
C PRO A 123 -29.21 -54.76 -29.84
N PHE A 124 -27.92 -54.78 -29.46
CA PHE A 124 -26.82 -54.34 -30.33
C PHE A 124 -26.65 -55.15 -31.62
N SER A 125 -27.34 -56.29 -31.75
CA SER A 125 -27.40 -57.08 -32.98
C SER A 125 -28.34 -56.50 -34.05
N ASN A 126 -29.23 -55.56 -33.70
CA ASN A 126 -30.12 -54.91 -34.68
C ASN A 126 -29.33 -53.86 -35.49
N PRO A 127 -29.16 -54.03 -36.83
CA PRO A 127 -28.46 -53.06 -37.67
C PRO A 127 -29.17 -51.69 -37.76
N GLU A 128 -30.46 -51.62 -37.42
CA GLU A 128 -31.24 -50.39 -37.37
C GLU A 128 -31.21 -49.71 -35.99
N LYS A 129 -30.38 -50.18 -35.05
CA LYS A 129 -30.27 -49.59 -33.71
C LYS A 129 -29.80 -48.13 -33.78
N SER A 130 -30.56 -47.24 -33.14
CA SER A 130 -30.27 -45.82 -33.09
C SER A 130 -29.31 -45.44 -31.96
N PHE A 131 -28.47 -44.44 -32.24
CA PHE A 131 -27.53 -43.86 -31.30
C PHE A 131 -27.58 -42.33 -31.36
N SER A 132 -27.51 -41.69 -30.21
CA SER A 132 -27.37 -40.23 -30.10
C SER A 132 -25.97 -39.83 -29.66
N PRO A 133 -25.39 -38.77 -30.25
CA PRO A 133 -24.10 -38.25 -29.82
C PRO A 133 -24.22 -37.49 -28.49
N ARG A 134 -23.43 -37.89 -27.50
CA ARG A 134 -23.23 -37.15 -26.24
C ARG A 134 -21.85 -36.50 -26.21
N VAL A 135 -21.82 -35.19 -25.96
CA VAL A 135 -20.56 -34.43 -25.90
C VAL A 135 -19.76 -34.84 -24.66
N GLN A 136 -18.52 -35.29 -24.85
CA GLN A 136 -17.56 -35.56 -23.77
C GLN A 136 -16.74 -34.31 -23.41
N SER A 137 -16.40 -33.50 -24.42
CA SER A 137 -15.71 -32.23 -24.25
C SER A 137 -16.18 -31.26 -25.32
N TYR A 138 -16.48 -30.02 -24.92
CA TYR A 138 -16.87 -28.95 -25.84
C TYR A 138 -15.70 -28.46 -26.71
N GLY A 139 -14.47 -28.92 -26.45
CA GLY A 139 -13.26 -28.57 -27.17
C GLY A 139 -12.22 -27.91 -26.27
N GLU A 140 -11.01 -27.76 -26.79
CA GLU A 140 -9.91 -27.08 -26.11
C GLU A 140 -9.79 -25.64 -26.61
N TYR A 141 -9.39 -24.76 -25.69
CA TYR A 141 -9.31 -23.33 -25.92
C TYR A 141 -7.92 -22.84 -25.53
N VAL A 142 -7.38 -21.94 -26.34
CA VAL A 142 -6.12 -21.23 -26.05
C VAL A 142 -6.38 -19.73 -25.99
N ARG A 143 -5.52 -19.01 -25.27
CA ARG A 143 -5.55 -17.56 -25.22
C ARG A 143 -5.26 -17.00 -26.61
N ARG A 144 -5.98 -15.96 -27.02
CA ARG A 144 -5.66 -15.23 -28.24
C ARG A 144 -4.50 -14.30 -27.92
N ILE A 145 -3.36 -14.53 -28.57
CA ILE A 145 -2.19 -13.65 -28.49
C ILE A 145 -2.19 -12.82 -29.77
N GLY A 146 -2.18 -11.50 -29.63
CA GLY A 146 -2.13 -10.56 -30.75
C GLY A 146 -0.75 -10.49 -31.40
N LYS A 147 -0.61 -9.65 -32.43
CA LYS A 147 0.71 -9.26 -32.94
C LYS A 147 1.19 -8.04 -32.17
N LEU A 148 2.44 -8.07 -31.69
CA LEU A 148 3.09 -6.88 -31.14
C LEU A 148 3.43 -5.93 -32.31
N PRO A 149 3.03 -4.64 -32.27
CA PRO A 149 3.36 -3.70 -33.32
C PRO A 149 4.87 -3.46 -33.43
N GLU A 150 5.37 -3.38 -34.66
CA GLU A 150 6.78 -3.08 -34.93
C GLU A 150 7.14 -1.67 -34.44
N GLY A 151 8.31 -1.54 -33.80
CA GLY A 151 8.81 -0.27 -33.26
C GLY A 151 8.04 0.29 -32.03
N ARG A 152 6.96 -0.35 -31.58
CA ARG A 152 6.14 0.12 -30.45
C ARG A 152 5.93 -0.95 -29.38
N PRO A 153 6.98 -1.33 -28.63
CA PRO A 153 6.91 -2.44 -27.69
C PRO A 153 6.21 -2.10 -26.38
N LEU A 154 5.98 -0.81 -26.09
CA LEU A 154 5.39 -0.37 -24.83
C LEU A 154 3.87 -0.33 -24.94
N LEU A 155 3.17 -1.01 -24.04
CA LEU A 155 1.72 -0.91 -23.89
C LEU A 155 1.38 -0.10 -22.65
N ARG A 156 0.78 1.08 -22.85
CA ARG A 156 0.17 1.87 -21.77
C ARG A 156 -1.23 1.32 -21.47
N PHE A 157 -1.56 1.17 -20.21
CA PHE A 157 -2.88 0.72 -19.74
C PHE A 157 -3.33 1.50 -18.50
N ALA A 158 -4.64 1.52 -18.26
CA ALA A 158 -5.21 1.82 -16.96
C ALA A 158 -5.51 0.51 -16.23
N MET A 159 -5.32 0.50 -14.92
CA MET A 159 -5.58 -0.66 -14.07
C MET A 159 -6.48 -0.25 -12.91
N PHE A 160 -7.59 -0.95 -12.75
CA PHE A 160 -8.41 -0.92 -11.54
C PHE A 160 -8.12 -2.14 -10.69
N ARG A 161 -7.76 -1.92 -9.43
CA ARG A 161 -7.55 -2.98 -8.44
C ARG A 161 -8.38 -2.70 -7.20
N ASP A 162 -9.14 -3.68 -6.76
CA ASP A 162 -9.87 -3.65 -5.49
C ASP A 162 -9.11 -4.47 -4.44
N GLY A 163 -8.38 -3.82 -3.54
CA GLY A 163 -7.74 -4.49 -2.41
C GLY A 163 -6.49 -5.34 -2.72
N TYR A 164 -5.85 -5.17 -3.88
CA TYR A 164 -4.64 -5.91 -4.27
C TYR A 164 -3.37 -5.08 -4.04
N SER A 165 -2.33 -5.64 -3.41
CA SER A 165 -0.97 -5.06 -3.40
C SER A 165 -0.35 -5.10 -4.79
N LEU A 166 0.58 -4.18 -5.12
CA LEU A 166 1.27 -4.25 -6.41
C LEU A 166 2.13 -5.52 -6.55
N ASP A 167 2.62 -6.09 -5.44
CA ASP A 167 3.32 -7.38 -5.48
C ASP A 167 2.37 -8.52 -5.91
N SER A 168 1.13 -8.52 -5.41
CA SER A 168 0.11 -9.48 -5.85
C SER A 168 -0.27 -9.30 -7.33
N VAL A 169 -0.28 -8.05 -7.83
CA VAL A 169 -0.53 -7.71 -9.24
C VAL A 169 0.63 -8.18 -10.13
N ARG A 170 1.89 -7.90 -9.75
CA ARG A 170 3.08 -8.37 -10.48
C ARG A 170 3.15 -9.89 -10.51
N HIS A 171 2.86 -10.54 -9.39
CA HIS A 171 2.76 -11.99 -9.33
C HIS A 171 1.70 -12.51 -10.31
N ARG A 172 0.50 -11.89 -10.32
CA ARG A 172 -0.58 -12.20 -11.28
C ARG A 172 -0.14 -12.09 -12.74
N LEU A 173 0.48 -10.98 -13.11
CA LEU A 173 0.98 -10.76 -14.47
C LEU A 173 2.01 -11.82 -14.86
N ARG A 174 2.93 -12.17 -13.95
CA ARG A 174 3.94 -13.20 -14.19
C ARG A 174 3.34 -14.57 -14.43
N TYR A 175 2.46 -15.06 -13.54
CA TYR A 175 1.98 -16.43 -13.67
C TYR A 175 0.86 -16.59 -14.73
N GLU A 176 0.15 -15.52 -15.09
CA GLU A 176 -0.91 -15.58 -16.10
C GLU A 176 -0.44 -15.30 -17.52
N ILE A 177 0.42 -14.31 -17.69
CA ILE A 177 0.82 -13.82 -19.02
C ILE A 177 2.34 -13.79 -19.20
N GLY A 178 3.12 -14.31 -18.25
CA GLY A 178 4.56 -14.52 -18.38
C GLY A 178 5.41 -13.27 -18.24
N VAL A 179 4.84 -12.15 -17.78
CA VAL A 179 5.57 -10.88 -17.71
C VAL A 179 6.46 -10.84 -16.46
N PRO A 180 7.78 -10.60 -16.59
CA PRO A 180 8.68 -10.52 -15.45
C PRO A 180 8.46 -9.22 -14.65
N HIS A 181 8.99 -9.15 -13.43
CA HIS A 181 8.75 -8.01 -12.52
C HIS A 181 9.27 -6.67 -13.07
N ASP A 182 10.38 -6.70 -13.79
CA ASP A 182 11.03 -5.57 -14.48
C ASP A 182 10.37 -5.22 -15.83
N GLY A 183 9.48 -6.08 -16.34
CA GLY A 183 8.71 -5.85 -17.56
C GLY A 183 7.46 -4.97 -17.36
N VAL A 184 7.19 -4.51 -16.14
CA VAL A 184 6.00 -3.69 -15.80
C VAL A 184 6.36 -2.55 -14.85
N TYR A 185 5.98 -1.34 -15.22
CA TYR A 185 6.13 -0.14 -14.42
C TYR A 185 4.78 0.23 -13.79
N LEU A 186 4.75 0.28 -12.46
CA LEU A 186 3.59 0.60 -11.64
C LEU A 186 4.06 1.44 -10.45
N HIS A 187 3.32 2.49 -10.11
CA HIS A 187 3.56 3.32 -8.94
C HIS A 187 2.57 2.96 -7.83
N GLU A 188 3.06 2.82 -6.59
CA GLU A 188 2.21 2.53 -5.43
C GLU A 188 1.71 3.87 -4.86
N PRO A 189 0.39 4.11 -4.79
CA PRO A 189 -0.15 5.25 -4.08
C PRO A 189 0.08 5.12 -2.57
N PRO A 190 0.27 6.24 -1.86
CA PRO A 190 0.32 6.22 -0.40
C PRO A 190 -1.07 5.86 0.17
N GLY A 191 -1.08 5.29 1.38
CA GLY A 191 -2.29 4.84 2.08
C GLY A 191 -2.55 3.32 2.10
N GLY A 192 -1.69 2.53 1.46
CA GLY A 192 -1.79 1.06 1.44
C GLY A 192 -2.73 0.52 0.36
N SER A 193 -2.66 -0.79 0.13
CA SER A 193 -3.34 -1.45 -1.00
C SER A 193 -4.80 -1.81 -0.74
N PHE A 194 -5.29 -1.75 0.50
CA PHE A 194 -6.71 -1.97 0.81
C PHE A 194 -7.55 -0.73 0.48
N ALA A 195 -7.75 -0.54 -0.82
CA ALA A 195 -8.52 0.54 -1.46
C ALA A 195 -8.96 0.09 -2.87
N ALA A 196 -9.95 0.78 -3.45
CA ALA A 196 -10.23 0.68 -4.88
C ALA A 196 -9.36 1.69 -5.64
N VAL A 197 -8.29 1.21 -6.28
CA VAL A 197 -7.27 2.05 -6.91
C VAL A 197 -7.38 1.95 -8.42
N THR A 198 -7.50 3.09 -9.10
CA THR A 198 -7.36 3.23 -10.55
C THR A 198 -6.05 3.97 -10.84
N GLN A 199 -5.12 3.33 -11.54
CA GLN A 199 -3.79 3.89 -11.82
C GLN A 199 -3.31 3.54 -13.23
N PHE A 200 -2.33 4.27 -13.75
CA PHE A 200 -1.69 3.89 -15.01
C PHE A 200 -0.63 2.81 -14.78
N GLY A 201 -0.30 2.12 -15.86
CA GLY A 201 0.84 1.23 -15.93
C GLY A 201 1.38 1.13 -17.34
N VAL A 202 2.64 0.68 -17.44
CA VAL A 202 3.32 0.44 -18.71
C VAL A 202 3.89 -0.98 -18.68
N ALA A 203 3.58 -1.77 -19.70
CA ALA A 203 4.15 -3.11 -19.88
C ALA A 203 5.02 -3.16 -21.14
N ILE A 204 6.15 -3.87 -21.07
CA ILE A 204 7.05 -4.08 -22.20
C ILE A 204 6.72 -5.41 -22.88
N GLY A 205 6.52 -5.38 -24.20
CA GLY A 205 6.36 -6.60 -25.01
C GLY A 205 5.03 -7.34 -24.78
N VAL A 206 4.02 -6.67 -24.25
CA VAL A 206 2.69 -7.22 -23.99
C VAL A 206 1.70 -6.75 -25.04
N THR A 207 0.90 -7.68 -25.58
CA THR A 207 -0.15 -7.33 -26.55
C THR A 207 -1.48 -7.00 -25.85
N ARG A 208 -2.29 -6.14 -26.49
CA ARG A 208 -3.64 -5.79 -26.01
C ARG A 208 -4.60 -6.97 -25.91
N GLU A 209 -4.41 -8.03 -26.68
CA GLU A 209 -5.20 -9.26 -26.54
C GLU A 209 -4.74 -10.11 -25.35
N GLN A 210 -3.45 -10.04 -25.00
CA GLN A 210 -2.84 -10.79 -23.90
C GLN A 210 -3.16 -10.16 -22.54
N LEU A 211 -3.04 -8.84 -22.40
CA LEU A 211 -3.20 -8.13 -21.12
C LEU A 211 -4.54 -8.43 -20.41
N PRO A 212 -5.71 -8.43 -21.07
CA PRO A 212 -7.00 -8.71 -20.44
C PRO A 212 -7.13 -10.12 -19.84
N HIS A 213 -6.27 -11.07 -20.19
CA HIS A 213 -6.24 -12.38 -19.54
C HIS A 213 -5.72 -12.32 -18.09
N ALA A 214 -4.95 -11.28 -17.73
CA ALA A 214 -4.53 -11.05 -16.36
C ALA A 214 -5.67 -10.51 -15.47
N SER A 215 -6.73 -9.95 -16.06
CA SER A 215 -7.89 -9.45 -15.32
C SER A 215 -8.64 -10.55 -14.56
N ARG A 216 -9.26 -10.20 -13.42
CA ARG A 216 -10.15 -11.01 -12.60
C ARG A 216 -11.52 -10.34 -12.50
N HIS A 217 -12.37 -10.60 -13.48
CA HIS A 217 -13.70 -9.98 -13.57
C HIS A 217 -14.75 -10.59 -12.63
N TYR A 218 -14.60 -11.88 -12.32
CA TYR A 218 -15.62 -12.66 -11.61
C TYR A 218 -15.22 -12.90 -10.14
N ASN A 219 -14.14 -12.28 -9.67
CA ASN A 219 -13.78 -12.29 -8.27
C ASN A 219 -14.53 -11.15 -7.55
N VAL A 220 -14.86 -11.33 -6.27
CA VAL A 220 -15.48 -10.29 -5.43
C VAL A 220 -14.61 -9.04 -5.42
N HIS A 221 -13.30 -9.25 -5.28
CA HIS A 221 -12.29 -8.22 -5.44
C HIS A 221 -11.78 -8.23 -6.87
N ALA A 222 -12.28 -7.30 -7.67
CA ALA A 222 -11.98 -7.22 -9.09
C ALA A 222 -10.57 -6.65 -9.35
N LEU A 223 -9.93 -7.16 -10.40
CA LEU A 223 -8.69 -6.63 -10.95
C LEU A 223 -8.88 -6.50 -12.46
N ILE A 224 -8.93 -5.28 -12.99
CA ILE A 224 -9.25 -5.01 -14.40
C ILE A 224 -8.09 -4.25 -15.03
N PHE A 225 -7.61 -4.75 -16.18
CA PHE A 225 -6.68 -4.04 -17.04
C PHE A 225 -7.42 -3.52 -18.28
N ASP A 226 -7.29 -2.24 -18.54
CA ASP A 226 -7.88 -1.50 -19.66
C ASP A 226 -6.75 -0.98 -20.55
N ASP A 227 -6.56 -1.58 -21.73
CA ASP A 227 -5.48 -1.20 -22.64
C ASP A 227 -5.75 0.16 -23.29
N ARG A 228 -4.71 1.00 -23.42
CA ARG A 228 -4.85 2.34 -24.02
C ARG A 228 -4.20 2.42 -25.39
N SER A 229 -2.87 2.44 -25.42
CA SER A 229 -2.11 2.74 -26.63
C SER A 229 -0.73 2.10 -26.60
N TYR A 230 -0.21 1.83 -27.80
CA TYR A 230 1.17 1.40 -27.99
C TYR A 230 2.09 2.59 -28.22
N HIS A 231 3.29 2.53 -27.64
CA HIS A 231 4.29 3.61 -27.64
C HIS A 231 5.67 3.08 -28.05
N ALA A 232 6.50 3.99 -28.57
CA ALA A 232 7.89 3.70 -28.88
C ALA A 232 8.76 3.66 -27.61
N LEU A 233 9.92 2.99 -27.67
CA LEU A 233 10.74 2.72 -26.49
C LEU A 233 11.36 4.00 -25.87
N ASP A 234 11.61 5.02 -26.69
CA ASP A 234 12.10 6.35 -26.29
C ASP A 234 11.10 7.12 -25.42
N GLU A 235 9.81 6.76 -25.48
CA GLU A 235 8.78 7.35 -24.62
C GLU A 235 8.76 6.75 -23.20
N LEU A 236 9.53 5.68 -22.93
CA LEU A 236 9.52 4.99 -21.63
C LEU A 236 9.76 5.93 -20.46
N PRO A 237 10.78 6.82 -20.44
CA PRO A 237 11.02 7.72 -19.30
C PRO A 237 9.82 8.62 -18.97
N ARG A 238 9.11 9.08 -20.00
CA ARG A 238 7.92 9.92 -19.86
C ARG A 238 6.73 9.12 -19.32
N LEU A 239 6.54 7.90 -19.80
CA LEU A 239 5.41 7.04 -19.42
C LEU A 239 5.60 6.33 -18.06
N SER A 240 6.85 6.07 -17.68
CA SER A 240 7.20 5.50 -16.37
C SER A 240 7.46 6.55 -15.29
N ALA A 241 7.33 7.85 -15.63
CA ALA A 241 7.49 8.94 -14.67
C ALA A 241 6.54 8.77 -13.48
N ALA A 242 6.98 9.18 -12.29
CA ALA A 242 6.14 9.16 -11.10
C ALA A 242 4.92 10.09 -11.29
N PRO A 243 3.75 9.71 -10.75
CA PRO A 243 2.57 10.57 -10.79
C PRO A 243 2.81 11.84 -9.98
N GLN A 244 2.09 12.91 -10.34
CA GLN A 244 2.21 14.18 -9.61
C GLN A 244 1.27 14.25 -8.40
N ALA A 245 0.13 13.56 -8.47
CA ALA A 245 -0.92 13.62 -7.46
C ALA A 245 -1.83 12.39 -7.50
N TYR A 246 -2.67 12.28 -6.47
CA TYR A 246 -3.75 11.31 -6.40
C TYR A 246 -5.06 12.02 -5.99
N VAL A 247 -6.15 11.66 -6.66
CA VAL A 247 -7.51 12.03 -6.26
C VAL A 247 -8.01 10.96 -5.29
N HIS A 248 -8.32 11.36 -4.06
CA HIS A 248 -8.86 10.49 -3.04
C HIS A 248 -10.35 10.72 -2.87
N ARG A 249 -11.15 9.65 -2.80
CA ARG A 249 -12.54 9.69 -2.32
C ARG A 249 -12.66 8.73 -1.15
N ILE A 250 -13.06 9.22 0.00
CA ILE A 250 -13.02 8.47 1.25
C ILE A 250 -14.38 8.54 1.92
N LEU A 251 -14.83 7.42 2.46
CA LEU A 251 -16.00 7.30 3.31
C LEU A 251 -15.55 6.98 4.74
N LEU A 252 -15.61 7.99 5.61
CA LEU A 252 -15.43 7.84 7.04
C LEU A 252 -16.74 7.32 7.64
N ARG A 253 -16.65 6.35 8.55
CA ARG A 253 -17.81 5.74 9.22
C ARG A 253 -17.77 6.04 10.71
N CYS A 254 -18.91 5.93 11.37
CA CYS A 254 -19.04 6.12 12.83
C CYS A 254 -18.37 7.42 13.32
N VAL A 255 -18.55 8.51 12.57
CA VAL A 255 -17.94 9.80 12.89
C VAL A 255 -18.67 10.42 14.09
N SER A 256 -17.91 10.75 15.14
CA SER A 256 -18.42 11.50 16.29
C SER A 256 -18.62 12.97 15.93
N GLY A 257 -19.55 13.66 16.58
CA GLY A 257 -19.85 15.07 16.32
C GLY A 257 -20.90 15.27 15.22
N ASP A 258 -21.42 16.48 15.13
CA ASP A 258 -22.43 16.90 14.16
C ASP A 258 -21.78 17.48 12.88
N GLU A 259 -22.62 17.87 11.92
CA GLU A 259 -22.18 18.46 10.66
C GLU A 259 -21.31 19.72 10.87
N ALA A 260 -21.66 20.56 11.85
CA ALA A 260 -20.92 21.77 12.17
C ALA A 260 -19.51 21.45 12.69
N ALA A 261 -19.38 20.48 13.61
CA ALA A 261 -18.12 20.04 14.17
C ALA A 261 -17.20 19.43 13.10
N VAL A 262 -17.76 18.63 12.18
CA VAL A 262 -17.03 18.05 11.04
C VAL A 262 -16.57 19.16 10.09
N ALA A 263 -17.47 20.06 9.70
CA ALA A 263 -17.17 21.17 8.79
C ALA A 263 -16.06 22.07 9.34
N GLN A 264 -16.06 22.36 10.65
CA GLN A 264 -15.02 23.16 11.29
C GLN A 264 -13.62 22.52 11.15
N ARG A 265 -13.49 21.21 11.37
CA ARG A 265 -12.21 20.50 11.28
C ARG A 265 -11.71 20.36 9.86
N LEU A 266 -12.62 20.09 8.92
CA LEU A 266 -12.28 20.04 7.50
C LEU A 266 -11.86 21.41 6.96
N ARG A 267 -12.49 22.51 7.42
CA ARG A 267 -12.03 23.88 7.10
C ARG A 267 -10.62 24.13 7.62
N HIS A 268 -10.33 23.75 8.86
CA HIS A 268 -8.98 23.90 9.43
C HIS A 268 -7.94 23.08 8.66
N LEU A 269 -8.25 21.83 8.30
CA LEU A 269 -7.39 21.01 7.45
C LEU A 269 -7.15 21.65 6.08
N SER A 270 -8.18 22.23 5.46
CA SER A 270 -8.07 22.90 4.16
C SER A 270 -7.25 24.20 4.24
N SER A 271 -7.41 25.00 5.29
CA SER A 271 -6.73 26.30 5.42
C SER A 271 -5.28 26.14 5.89
N ASN A 272 -5.05 25.28 6.88
CA ASN A 272 -3.76 25.18 7.56
C ASN A 272 -2.90 24.05 6.99
N GLY A 273 -3.51 23.05 6.36
CA GLY A 273 -2.85 21.86 5.87
C GLY A 273 -2.62 20.82 6.95
N PHE A 274 -1.66 19.93 6.69
CA PHE A 274 -1.24 18.87 7.58
C PHE A 274 0.28 18.67 7.51
N VAL A 275 0.88 18.13 8.58
CA VAL A 275 2.29 17.74 8.55
C VAL A 275 2.44 16.57 7.59
N ASN A 276 3.28 16.73 6.57
CA ASN A 276 3.39 15.80 5.46
C ASN A 276 4.26 14.57 5.79
N TYR A 277 3.97 13.89 6.90
CA TYR A 277 4.65 12.66 7.30
C TYR A 277 4.53 11.55 6.26
N PHE A 278 5.54 10.69 6.23
CA PHE A 278 5.39 9.35 5.68
C PHE A 278 4.42 8.56 6.56
N GLY A 279 3.46 7.87 5.95
CA GLY A 279 2.44 7.09 6.65
C GLY A 279 2.94 5.71 7.10
N LEU A 280 2.12 4.99 7.86
CA LEU A 280 2.45 3.66 8.40
C LEU A 280 2.75 2.61 7.32
N GLU A 281 2.21 2.80 6.11
CA GLU A 281 2.51 1.98 4.93
C GLU A 281 4.00 1.97 4.56
N SER A 282 4.76 3.01 4.96
CA SER A 282 6.20 3.12 4.71
C SER A 282 7.06 2.35 5.73
N PHE A 283 6.47 1.88 6.82
CA PHE A 283 7.22 1.34 7.98
C PHE A 283 6.86 -0.09 8.35
N GLY A 284 5.60 -0.50 8.14
CA GLY A 284 5.09 -1.74 8.71
C GLY A 284 4.51 -1.54 10.11
N ILE A 285 3.40 -2.23 10.40
CA ILE A 285 2.66 -2.14 11.68
C ILE A 285 2.82 -3.39 12.58
N GLY A 286 3.74 -4.29 12.22
CA GLY A 286 4.08 -5.47 13.01
C GLY A 286 4.92 -5.13 14.23
N SER A 287 5.33 -6.16 14.97
CA SER A 287 6.26 -5.98 16.10
C SER A 287 7.62 -5.46 15.66
N ASN A 288 8.05 -5.81 14.44
CA ASN A 288 9.27 -5.37 13.81
C ASN A 288 8.94 -4.45 12.62
N THR A 289 9.51 -3.25 12.59
CA THR A 289 9.36 -2.33 11.45
C THR A 289 10.41 -2.61 10.38
N LEU A 290 10.16 -2.14 9.16
CA LEU A 290 11.11 -2.24 8.05
C LEU A 290 12.44 -1.52 8.36
N PHE A 291 12.40 -0.36 9.02
CA PHE A 291 13.63 0.34 9.40
C PHE A 291 14.39 -0.36 10.54
N ASP A 292 13.73 -1.12 11.42
CA ASP A 292 14.41 -1.98 12.39
C ASP A 292 15.18 -3.09 11.67
N MET A 293 14.60 -3.70 10.62
CA MET A 293 15.28 -4.72 9.81
C MET A 293 16.53 -4.16 9.11
N ALA A 294 16.47 -2.93 8.61
CA ALA A 294 17.62 -2.22 8.06
C ALA A 294 18.70 -1.95 9.12
N ALA A 295 18.30 -1.52 10.33
CA ALA A 295 19.22 -1.31 11.45
C ALA A 295 19.91 -2.61 11.90
N PHE A 296 19.22 -3.75 11.89
CA PHE A 296 19.82 -5.05 12.16
C PHE A 296 20.84 -5.45 11.08
N ALA A 297 20.51 -5.21 9.81
CA ALA A 297 21.40 -5.53 8.70
C ALA A 297 22.68 -4.67 8.76
N SER A 298 22.55 -3.37 9.05
CA SER A 298 23.69 -2.45 9.17
C SER A 298 24.63 -2.80 10.32
N ARG A 299 24.11 -3.36 11.42
CA ARG A 299 24.89 -3.88 12.57
C ARG A 299 25.59 -5.22 12.30
N ARG A 300 25.48 -5.78 11.09
CA ARG A 300 25.96 -7.14 10.77
C ARG A 300 25.26 -8.22 11.60
N GLU A 301 23.96 -8.04 11.88
CA GLU A 301 23.12 -9.00 12.60
C GLU A 301 22.02 -9.60 11.67
N PRO A 302 22.37 -10.26 10.55
CA PRO A 302 21.39 -10.71 9.55
C PRO A 302 20.38 -11.72 10.10
N HIS A 303 20.75 -12.49 11.13
CA HIS A 303 19.83 -13.41 11.81
C HIS A 303 18.64 -12.68 12.44
N ARG A 304 18.82 -11.43 12.91
CA ARG A 304 17.72 -10.59 13.40
C ARG A 304 16.91 -9.98 12.27
N SER A 305 17.54 -9.56 11.17
CA SER A 305 16.81 -9.05 10.00
C SER A 305 15.91 -10.12 9.38
N VAL A 306 16.45 -11.32 9.15
CA VAL A 306 15.70 -12.48 8.67
C VAL A 306 14.62 -12.87 9.67
N GLY A 307 14.96 -12.93 10.97
CA GLY A 307 14.01 -13.27 12.02
C GLY A 307 12.84 -12.30 12.10
N ALA A 308 13.12 -11.00 12.01
CA ALA A 308 12.12 -9.95 11.96
C ALA A 308 11.22 -10.07 10.72
N TYR A 309 11.78 -10.32 9.54
CA TYR A 309 11.01 -10.56 8.32
C TYR A 309 10.06 -11.75 8.46
N LEU A 310 10.58 -12.90 8.93
CA LEU A 310 9.80 -14.12 9.13
C LEU A 310 8.71 -13.94 10.19
N GLN A 311 9.01 -13.22 11.28
CA GLN A 311 8.01 -12.87 12.29
C GLN A 311 6.91 -11.99 11.69
N THR A 312 7.26 -10.96 10.92
CA THR A 312 6.27 -10.07 10.30
C THR A 312 5.38 -10.84 9.30
N LEU A 313 5.93 -11.82 8.56
CA LEU A 313 5.12 -12.75 7.75
C LEU A 313 4.15 -13.59 8.60
N ALA A 314 4.62 -14.10 9.73
CA ALA A 314 3.84 -14.89 10.67
C ALA A 314 2.74 -14.08 11.37
N GLU A 315 2.96 -12.78 11.57
CA GLU A 315 1.97 -11.85 12.10
C GLU A 315 0.93 -11.50 11.01
N CYS A 316 1.36 -11.19 9.78
CA CYS A 316 0.47 -10.73 8.71
C CYS A 316 -0.40 -11.83 8.09
N SER A 317 0.04 -13.09 8.13
CA SER A 317 -0.61 -14.18 7.41
C SER A 317 -0.79 -15.43 8.27
N PRO A 318 -2.04 -15.95 8.40
CA PRO A 318 -2.30 -17.20 9.08
C PRO A 318 -1.55 -18.41 8.48
N LEU A 319 -1.20 -18.35 7.19
CA LEU A 319 -0.45 -19.40 6.49
C LEU A 319 0.97 -19.54 7.06
N HIS A 320 1.59 -18.43 7.46
CA HIS A 320 2.96 -18.39 7.99
C HIS A 320 3.00 -18.51 9.51
N HIS A 321 1.89 -18.21 10.21
CA HIS A 321 1.83 -18.19 11.66
C HIS A 321 2.24 -19.51 12.31
N GLN A 322 1.53 -20.60 12.02
CA GLN A 322 1.81 -21.90 12.64
C GLN A 322 3.19 -22.45 12.22
N PRO A 323 3.60 -22.41 10.93
CA PRO A 323 4.93 -22.85 10.55
C PRO A 323 6.08 -22.07 11.21
N TYR A 324 5.93 -20.76 11.41
CA TYR A 324 6.92 -19.96 12.13
C TYR A 324 7.04 -20.37 13.61
N LEU A 325 5.91 -20.63 14.28
CA LEU A 325 5.93 -21.15 15.66
C LEU A 325 6.60 -22.53 15.74
N SER A 326 6.29 -23.43 14.79
CA SER A 326 6.96 -24.73 14.70
C SER A 326 8.47 -24.58 14.50
N TYR A 327 8.91 -23.67 13.64
CA TYR A 327 10.32 -23.36 13.42
C TYR A 327 10.99 -22.77 14.68
N ALA A 328 10.34 -21.81 15.34
CA ALA A 328 10.86 -21.17 16.55
C ALA A 328 11.04 -22.19 17.68
N ASN A 329 10.09 -23.12 17.83
CA ASN A 329 10.08 -24.13 18.89
C ASN A 329 10.82 -25.44 18.52
N ALA A 330 11.21 -25.65 17.26
CA ALA A 330 11.90 -26.87 16.84
C ALA A 330 13.25 -27.06 17.53
N GLU A 331 13.63 -28.28 17.87
CA GLU A 331 14.97 -28.58 18.36
C GLU A 331 16.02 -28.43 17.24
N GLU A 332 17.31 -28.30 17.59
CA GLU A 332 18.39 -28.19 16.60
C GLU A 332 18.42 -29.38 15.62
N SER A 333 18.01 -30.56 16.07
CA SER A 333 17.93 -31.78 15.27
C SER A 333 16.78 -31.77 14.24
N THR A 334 15.75 -30.96 14.44
CA THR A 334 14.50 -30.96 13.65
C THR A 334 14.23 -29.63 12.94
N VAL A 335 14.97 -28.56 13.25
CA VAL A 335 14.78 -27.22 12.69
C VAL A 335 14.79 -27.20 11.16
N ALA A 336 15.70 -27.92 10.51
CA ALA A 336 15.76 -27.99 9.05
C ALA A 336 14.47 -28.60 8.47
N GLY A 337 13.92 -29.64 9.12
CA GLY A 337 12.68 -30.29 8.74
C GLY A 337 11.45 -29.41 8.96
N ALA A 338 11.43 -28.60 10.02
CA ALA A 338 10.38 -27.61 10.24
C ALA A 338 10.33 -26.57 9.10
N VAL A 339 11.50 -26.11 8.62
CA VAL A 339 11.58 -25.20 7.47
C VAL A 339 11.15 -25.90 6.17
N THR A 340 11.50 -27.18 5.98
CA THR A 340 11.04 -27.96 4.82
C THR A 340 9.51 -28.06 4.77
N GLU A 341 8.87 -28.34 5.90
CA GLU A 341 7.42 -28.40 5.96
C GLU A 341 6.78 -27.03 5.70
N TRP A 342 7.38 -25.96 6.24
CA TRP A 342 6.95 -24.60 5.92
C TRP A 342 7.04 -24.31 4.41
N LEU A 343 8.14 -24.69 3.76
CA LEU A 343 8.30 -24.52 2.32
C LEU A 343 7.22 -25.29 1.53
N ARG A 344 6.89 -26.52 1.93
CA ARG A 344 5.80 -27.30 1.30
C ARG A 344 4.45 -26.61 1.42
N VAL A 345 4.14 -26.04 2.58
CA VAL A 345 2.91 -25.24 2.78
C VAL A 345 2.88 -24.06 1.81
N CYS A 346 3.98 -23.34 1.65
CA CYS A 346 4.10 -22.22 0.72
C CYS A 346 3.98 -22.64 -0.76
N GLU A 347 4.52 -23.81 -1.13
CA GLU A 347 4.40 -24.37 -2.48
C GLU A 347 2.96 -24.79 -2.80
N ARG A 348 2.29 -25.46 -1.87
CA ARG A 348 0.87 -25.83 -2.00
C ARG A 348 -0.03 -24.60 -2.11
N ALA A 349 0.30 -23.54 -1.37
CA ALA A 349 -0.39 -22.25 -1.44
C ALA A 349 -0.03 -21.41 -2.69
N LYS A 350 0.91 -21.89 -3.54
CA LYS A 350 1.39 -21.22 -4.75
C LYS A 350 1.92 -19.80 -4.50
N LEU A 351 2.64 -19.62 -3.39
CA LEU A 351 3.24 -18.32 -3.07
C LEU A 351 4.33 -17.89 -4.08
N PRO A 352 4.65 -16.59 -4.16
CA PRO A 352 5.71 -16.06 -5.02
C PRO A 352 7.03 -16.82 -4.88
N LYS A 353 7.81 -16.85 -5.97
CA LYS A 353 9.08 -17.58 -6.01
C LYS A 353 10.06 -17.01 -4.96
N GLU A 354 10.00 -15.70 -4.77
CA GLU A 354 10.83 -14.90 -3.89
C GLU A 354 10.63 -15.32 -2.43
N THR A 355 9.38 -15.40 -1.94
CA THR A 355 9.06 -15.90 -0.59
C THR A 355 9.54 -17.34 -0.38
N ARG A 356 9.37 -18.20 -1.40
CA ARG A 356 9.85 -19.60 -1.33
C ARG A 356 11.37 -19.70 -1.34
N GLU A 357 12.06 -18.78 -2.01
CA GLU A 357 13.51 -18.74 -2.06
C GLU A 357 14.13 -18.39 -0.71
N VAL A 358 13.54 -17.45 0.04
CA VAL A 358 13.96 -17.16 1.42
C VAL A 358 13.92 -18.42 2.28
N LEU A 359 12.81 -19.16 2.24
CA LEU A 359 12.67 -20.41 3.01
C LEU A 359 13.61 -21.51 2.52
N ARG A 360 13.87 -21.59 1.21
CA ARG A 360 14.83 -22.55 0.63
C ARG A 360 16.25 -22.27 1.13
N LYS A 361 16.70 -21.00 1.08
CA LYS A 361 18.02 -20.62 1.61
C LYS A 361 18.10 -20.81 3.12
N LEU A 362 17.05 -20.51 3.86
CA LEU A 362 16.99 -20.77 5.31
C LEU A 362 17.12 -22.27 5.61
N HIS A 363 16.48 -23.13 4.82
CA HIS A 363 16.63 -24.57 4.93
C HIS A 363 18.08 -25.01 4.65
N CYS A 364 18.69 -24.52 3.56
CA CYS A 364 20.10 -24.80 3.25
C CYS A 364 21.06 -24.32 4.34
N TYR A 365 20.81 -23.16 4.94
CA TYR A 365 21.55 -22.67 6.10
C TYR A 365 21.48 -23.65 7.28
N HIS A 366 20.29 -24.14 7.65
CA HIS A 366 20.18 -25.09 8.77
C HIS A 366 20.80 -26.47 8.44
N LEU A 367 20.78 -26.89 7.17
CA LEU A 367 21.49 -28.11 6.75
C LEU A 367 23.01 -27.94 6.80
N SER A 368 23.54 -26.80 6.35
CA SER A 368 24.99 -26.54 6.36
C SER A 368 25.58 -26.50 7.77
N GLN A 369 24.79 -26.03 8.75
CA GLN A 369 25.18 -26.09 10.18
C GLN A 369 25.28 -27.53 10.72
N ARG A 370 24.46 -28.45 10.18
CA ARG A 370 24.43 -29.85 10.63
C ARG A 370 25.44 -30.73 9.89
N HIS A 371 25.67 -30.46 8.61
CA HIS A 371 26.56 -31.21 7.73
C HIS A 371 27.53 -30.27 6.99
N PRO A 372 28.54 -29.70 7.69
CA PRO A 372 29.43 -28.70 7.09
C PRO A 372 30.20 -29.19 5.87
N ASN A 373 30.44 -30.50 5.77
CA ASN A 373 31.23 -31.10 4.70
C ASN A 373 30.42 -31.48 3.44
N ASP A 374 29.09 -31.55 3.53
CA ASP A 374 28.24 -32.12 2.48
C ASP A 374 27.40 -31.09 1.70
N ALA A 375 27.31 -29.85 2.19
CA ALA A 375 26.45 -28.82 1.62
C ALA A 375 27.25 -27.58 1.22
N THR A 376 26.83 -26.90 0.14
CA THR A 376 27.30 -25.54 -0.15
C THR A 376 26.97 -24.65 1.04
N THR A 377 28.00 -24.10 1.68
CA THR A 377 27.86 -23.25 2.87
C THR A 377 27.00 -22.04 2.55
N THR A 378 25.74 -22.08 2.97
CA THR A 378 24.82 -20.95 2.92
C THR A 378 24.93 -20.19 4.24
N SER A 379 25.24 -18.90 4.17
CA SER A 379 25.32 -17.98 5.32
C SER A 379 23.94 -17.37 5.64
N MET A 380 23.82 -16.68 6.77
CA MET A 380 22.57 -15.97 7.11
C MET A 380 22.41 -14.70 6.27
N GLU A 381 23.52 -14.11 5.84
CA GLU A 381 23.61 -13.03 4.87
C GLU A 381 22.99 -13.47 3.55
N ASP A 382 23.28 -14.67 3.06
CA ASP A 382 22.66 -15.21 1.85
C ASP A 382 21.13 -15.29 1.94
N VAL A 383 20.60 -15.61 3.14
CA VAL A 383 19.16 -15.65 3.41
C VAL A 383 18.57 -14.24 3.41
N TRP A 384 19.27 -13.27 4.01
CA TRP A 384 18.86 -11.86 4.00
C TRP A 384 18.84 -11.29 2.58
N GLU A 385 19.85 -11.57 1.76
CA GLU A 385 19.92 -11.15 0.35
C GLU A 385 18.81 -11.75 -0.54
N ALA A 386 18.17 -12.83 -0.09
CA ALA A 386 16.99 -13.38 -0.77
C ALA A 386 15.67 -12.70 -0.37
N CYS A 387 15.65 -11.89 0.70
CA CYS A 387 14.44 -11.24 1.17
C CYS A 387 14.02 -10.12 0.20
N PRO A 388 12.79 -10.16 -0.36
CA PRO A 388 12.34 -9.22 -1.40
C PRO A 388 11.99 -7.81 -0.86
N ILE A 389 12.51 -7.43 0.30
CA ILE A 389 12.17 -6.20 1.02
C ILE A 389 13.35 -5.28 1.29
N MET A 390 14.58 -5.68 0.95
CA MET A 390 15.80 -4.91 1.31
C MET A 390 15.70 -3.42 0.93
N HIS A 391 15.32 -3.14 -0.32
CA HIS A 391 15.15 -1.74 -0.77
C HIS A 391 14.07 -0.98 0.01
N ARG A 392 12.96 -1.65 0.37
CA ARG A 392 11.91 -1.04 1.20
C ARG A 392 12.41 -0.74 2.61
N THR A 393 13.29 -1.58 3.17
CA THR A 393 13.87 -1.33 4.50
C THR A 393 14.77 -0.10 4.52
N GLU A 394 15.55 0.14 3.46
CA GLU A 394 16.37 1.35 3.32
C GLU A 394 15.51 2.61 3.15
N GLN A 395 14.50 2.57 2.27
CA GLN A 395 13.55 3.67 2.09
C GLN A 395 12.76 3.98 3.38
N SER A 396 12.39 2.93 4.12
CA SER A 396 11.72 3.04 5.40
C SER A 396 12.60 3.75 6.44
N ALA A 397 13.90 3.40 6.49
CA ALA A 397 14.87 4.04 7.37
C ALA A 397 15.02 5.54 7.05
N ALA A 398 15.15 5.89 5.77
CA ALA A 398 15.21 7.30 5.33
C ALA A 398 13.94 8.07 5.72
N SER A 399 12.78 7.44 5.51
CA SER A 399 11.47 8.01 5.85
C SER A 399 11.30 8.22 7.36
N PHE A 400 11.84 7.31 8.18
CA PHE A 400 11.78 7.38 9.64
C PHE A 400 12.63 8.53 10.17
N VAL A 401 13.86 8.67 9.66
CA VAL A 401 14.73 9.82 9.99
C VAL A 401 14.04 11.12 9.59
N TRP A 402 13.48 11.20 8.37
CA TRP A 402 12.75 12.38 7.93
C TRP A 402 11.57 12.74 8.86
N ASN A 403 10.73 11.76 9.21
CA ASN A 403 9.60 11.97 10.13
C ASN A 403 10.06 12.51 11.49
N ALA A 404 11.15 11.97 12.05
CA ALA A 404 11.72 12.45 13.30
C ALA A 404 12.23 13.88 13.19
N MET A 405 12.93 14.23 12.10
CA MET A 405 13.45 15.58 11.88
C MET A 405 12.35 16.60 11.63
N ALA A 406 11.30 16.23 10.88
CA ALA A 406 10.10 17.04 10.69
C ALA A 406 9.41 17.35 12.02
N SER A 407 9.25 16.33 12.88
CA SER A 407 8.72 16.50 14.23
C SER A 407 9.60 17.43 15.07
N GLN A 408 10.92 17.21 15.06
CA GLN A 408 11.85 18.03 15.84
C GLN A 408 11.81 19.49 15.38
N ARG A 409 11.80 19.74 14.07
CA ARG A 409 11.70 21.08 13.49
C ARG A 409 10.44 21.78 13.99
N LEU A 410 9.28 21.12 13.86
CA LEU A 410 7.99 21.69 14.28
C LEU A 410 7.90 21.93 15.80
N LEU A 411 8.48 21.04 16.61
CA LEU A 411 8.54 21.23 18.06
C LEU A 411 9.46 22.40 18.46
N SER A 412 10.54 22.63 17.71
CA SER A 412 11.55 23.65 18.03
C SER A 412 11.12 25.05 17.57
N PHE A 413 10.51 25.16 16.38
CA PHE A 413 10.26 26.46 15.72
C PHE A 413 8.78 26.72 15.40
N GLY A 414 7.88 25.76 15.65
CA GLY A 414 6.46 25.88 15.32
C GLY A 414 6.19 25.87 13.82
N SER A 415 5.09 26.50 13.41
CA SER A 415 4.57 26.47 12.04
C SER A 415 4.96 27.69 11.18
N ARG A 416 5.94 28.49 11.60
CA ARG A 416 6.45 29.62 10.81
C ARG A 416 7.77 29.23 10.15
N PRO A 417 8.08 29.74 8.94
CA PRO A 417 9.45 29.72 8.43
C PRO A 417 10.37 30.52 9.36
N VAL A 418 11.61 30.06 9.50
CA VAL A 418 12.66 30.69 10.31
C VAL A 418 13.97 30.73 9.51
N LYS A 419 14.89 31.60 9.93
CA LYS A 419 16.25 31.62 9.39
C LYS A 419 16.87 30.21 9.43
N GLY A 420 17.45 29.80 8.31
CA GLY A 420 18.12 28.52 8.14
C GLY A 420 17.22 27.37 7.67
N ASP A 421 15.90 27.57 7.53
CA ASP A 421 15.04 26.62 6.83
C ASP A 421 15.44 26.54 5.34
N LEU A 422 15.19 25.38 4.73
CA LEU A 422 15.25 25.23 3.27
C LEU A 422 13.86 25.42 2.68
N VAL A 423 13.77 26.15 1.57
CA VAL A 423 12.52 26.42 0.86
C VAL A 423 12.62 26.02 -0.61
N SER A 424 11.54 25.46 -1.14
CA SER A 424 11.39 25.11 -2.55
C SER A 424 10.78 26.29 -3.31
N ARG A 425 11.55 26.91 -4.21
CA ARG A 425 11.09 27.99 -5.09
C ARG A 425 11.23 27.62 -6.56
N ILE A 426 10.48 28.28 -7.43
CA ILE A 426 10.68 28.18 -8.88
C ILE A 426 11.81 29.15 -9.24
N GLY A 427 12.95 28.63 -9.71
CA GLY A 427 14.06 29.44 -10.18
C GLY A 427 13.77 30.11 -11.52
N ASP A 428 14.66 30.99 -11.97
CA ASP A 428 14.49 31.80 -13.19
C ASP A 428 14.27 30.95 -14.46
N ARG A 429 14.74 29.70 -14.45
CA ARG A 429 14.57 28.75 -15.57
C ARG A 429 13.29 27.91 -15.47
N GLY A 430 12.40 28.19 -14.53
CA GLY A 430 11.21 27.39 -14.25
C GLY A 430 11.47 26.07 -13.52
N ALA A 431 12.74 25.76 -13.22
CA ALA A 431 13.12 24.58 -12.46
C ALA A 431 12.90 24.81 -10.96
N MET A 432 12.54 23.75 -10.23
CA MET A 432 12.47 23.80 -8.77
C MET A 432 13.89 23.92 -8.19
N GLU A 433 14.15 24.99 -7.45
CA GLU A 433 15.40 25.25 -6.76
C GLU A 433 15.20 25.22 -5.25
N ILE A 434 16.19 24.72 -4.53
CA ILE A 434 16.22 24.73 -3.07
C ILE A 434 17.09 25.90 -2.60
N ALA A 435 16.45 26.86 -1.93
CA ALA A 435 17.10 28.01 -1.32
C ALA A 435 17.08 27.91 0.21
N GLU A 436 18.00 28.58 0.88
CA GLU A 436 18.02 28.72 2.34
C GLU A 436 17.46 30.09 2.73
N VAL A 437 16.66 30.13 3.80
CA VAL A 437 16.14 31.37 4.37
C VAL A 437 17.25 32.11 5.12
N ALA A 438 17.69 33.25 4.60
CA ALA A 438 18.90 33.93 5.07
C ALA A 438 18.69 34.79 6.34
N SER A 439 17.48 35.28 6.56
CA SER A 439 17.14 36.18 7.68
C SER A 439 15.66 36.12 8.03
N ASP A 440 15.26 36.70 9.16
CA ASP A 440 13.84 36.79 9.55
C ASP A 440 13.01 37.64 8.59
N VAL A 441 13.63 38.64 7.93
CA VAL A 441 12.99 39.44 6.88
C VAL A 441 12.71 38.58 5.65
N ASP A 442 13.67 37.73 5.26
CA ASP A 442 13.52 36.76 4.16
C ASP A 442 12.46 35.70 4.50
N ALA A 443 12.42 35.23 5.75
CA ALA A 443 11.43 34.28 6.23
C ALA A 443 9.99 34.74 6.03
N SER A 444 9.73 36.05 6.09
CA SER A 444 8.40 36.63 5.89
C SER A 444 7.85 36.51 4.46
N GLN A 445 8.72 36.21 3.48
CA GLN A 445 8.33 36.03 2.08
C GLN A 445 7.84 34.61 1.78
N TYR A 446 8.10 33.68 2.70
CA TYR A 446 7.75 32.27 2.54
C TYR A 446 6.63 31.86 3.49
N THR A 447 6.00 30.74 3.16
CA THR A 447 5.04 30.08 4.03
C THR A 447 5.59 28.73 4.49
N ILE A 448 4.95 28.13 5.48
CA ILE A 448 5.33 26.80 5.95
C ILE A 448 5.22 25.71 4.86
N ASP A 449 4.43 25.97 3.82
CA ASP A 449 4.24 25.06 2.69
C ASP A 449 5.44 25.04 1.74
N ASP A 450 6.23 26.11 1.76
CA ASP A 450 7.45 26.23 0.95
C ASP A 450 8.63 25.53 1.62
N VAL A 451 8.58 25.36 2.95
CA VAL A 451 9.62 24.71 3.75
C VAL A 451 9.74 23.24 3.37
N VAL A 452 10.96 22.81 3.04
CA VAL A 452 11.31 21.43 2.72
C VAL A 452 12.40 20.92 3.65
N LEU A 453 12.44 19.60 3.83
CA LEU A 453 13.54 18.91 4.50
C LEU A 453 14.13 17.86 3.56
N PRO A 454 15.46 17.65 3.57
CA PRO A 454 16.12 16.64 2.77
C PRO A 454 15.74 15.24 3.25
N ILE A 455 15.60 14.29 2.32
CA ILE A 455 15.46 12.87 2.64
C ILE A 455 16.85 12.22 2.52
N PRO A 456 17.47 11.75 3.61
CA PRO A 456 18.79 11.13 3.55
C PRO A 456 18.65 9.73 2.93
N CYS A 457 19.04 9.58 1.67
CA CYS A 457 19.14 8.29 1.01
C CYS A 457 20.56 8.10 0.44
N GLY A 458 21.20 6.98 0.75
CA GLY A 458 22.61 6.73 0.43
C GLY A 458 22.97 6.73 -1.06
N HIS A 459 21.97 6.82 -1.96
CA HIS A 459 22.16 6.86 -3.41
C HIS A 459 22.17 8.28 -3.98
N THR A 460 21.64 9.27 -3.28
CA THR A 460 21.86 10.67 -3.64
C THR A 460 23.26 11.02 -3.18
N ARG A 461 24.13 11.44 -4.09
CA ARG A 461 25.48 11.89 -3.73
C ARG A 461 25.35 12.89 -2.59
N ALA A 462 25.83 12.54 -1.39
CA ALA A 462 25.70 13.38 -0.21
C ALA A 462 26.23 14.81 -0.44
N ALA A 463 27.15 14.99 -1.39
CA ALA A 463 27.68 16.27 -1.85
C ALA A 463 26.65 17.23 -2.50
N GLU A 464 25.44 16.76 -2.83
CA GLU A 464 24.40 17.56 -3.50
C GLU A 464 23.21 17.92 -2.59
N LEU A 465 23.10 17.31 -1.41
CA LEU A 465 22.01 17.56 -0.46
C LEU A 465 22.35 18.73 0.46
N ARG A 466 21.50 19.76 0.46
CA ARG A 466 21.54 20.85 1.44
C ARG A 466 20.76 20.43 2.68
N TYR A 467 21.26 20.85 3.84
CA TYR A 467 20.57 20.69 5.12
C TYR A 467 20.25 22.07 5.69
N PRO A 468 19.21 22.19 6.54
CA PRO A 468 18.96 23.41 7.28
C PRO A 468 20.17 23.82 8.13
N THR A 469 20.33 25.11 8.42
CA THR A 469 21.46 25.66 9.21
C THR A 469 21.09 26.04 10.64
N HIS A 470 19.83 25.88 11.01
CA HIS A 470 19.35 25.98 12.39
C HIS A 470 19.61 24.66 13.17
N SER A 471 19.14 24.53 14.42
CA SER A 471 19.42 23.39 15.31
C SER A 471 19.07 21.98 14.78
N VAL A 472 18.21 21.86 13.75
CA VAL A 472 17.93 20.60 13.03
C VAL A 472 18.80 20.52 11.75
N ASP A 473 20.11 20.60 11.93
CA ASP A 473 21.12 20.60 10.86
C ASP A 473 21.59 19.18 10.47
N GLU A 474 22.53 19.09 9.53
CA GLU A 474 23.11 17.81 9.10
C GLU A 474 23.73 17.01 10.27
N ALA A 475 24.36 17.69 11.24
CA ALA A 475 24.97 17.03 12.39
C ALA A 475 23.91 16.37 13.27
N PHE A 476 22.78 17.03 13.48
CA PHE A 476 21.64 16.50 14.20
C PHE A 476 21.00 15.30 13.46
N PHE A 477 20.83 15.40 12.13
CA PHE A 477 20.38 14.28 11.30
C PHE A 477 21.28 13.05 11.47
N LYS A 478 22.60 13.22 11.34
CA LYS A 478 23.59 12.14 11.50
C LYS A 478 23.62 11.58 12.93
N GLN A 479 23.49 12.44 13.93
CA GLN A 479 23.45 12.03 15.34
C GLN A 479 22.23 11.14 15.61
N PHE A 480 21.05 11.54 15.13
CA PHE A 480 19.82 10.76 15.26
C PHE A 480 19.94 9.42 14.52
N ALA A 481 20.42 9.44 13.27
CA ALA A 481 20.62 8.22 12.50
C ALA A 481 21.59 7.25 13.19
N ARG A 482 22.72 7.73 13.71
CA ARG A 482 23.67 6.92 14.49
C ARG A 482 23.02 6.29 15.73
N LYS A 483 22.22 7.05 16.48
CA LYS A 483 21.50 6.55 17.67
C LYS A 483 20.58 5.37 17.33
N HIS A 484 19.99 5.37 16.13
CA HIS A 484 19.10 4.32 15.64
C HIS A 484 19.80 3.28 14.75
N SER A 485 21.13 3.34 14.62
CA SER A 485 21.93 2.47 13.73
C SER A 485 21.54 2.53 12.26
N LEU A 486 21.26 3.74 11.80
CA LEU A 486 20.91 4.10 10.43
C LEU A 486 21.98 4.99 9.77
N SER A 487 23.23 4.96 10.26
CA SER A 487 24.32 5.78 9.71
C SER A 487 24.62 5.49 8.24
N PHE A 488 24.33 4.27 7.77
CA PHE A 488 24.47 3.85 6.38
C PHE A 488 23.71 4.74 5.38
N LEU A 489 22.69 5.49 5.83
CA LEU A 489 21.96 6.45 5.00
C LEU A 489 22.82 7.64 4.55
N PHE A 490 23.95 7.88 5.22
CA PHE A 490 24.87 8.99 4.96
C PHE A 490 26.24 8.53 4.43
N ASP A 491 26.46 7.22 4.33
CA ASP A 491 27.71 6.68 3.82
C ASP A 491 27.72 6.82 2.30
N SER A 492 28.75 7.48 1.76
CA SER A 492 29.01 7.59 0.33
C SER A 492 29.57 6.27 -0.23
N GLY A 493 28.75 5.22 -0.19
CA GLY A 493 29.11 3.84 -0.51
C GLY A 493 28.66 3.38 -1.89
N VAL A 494 29.58 2.69 -2.58
CA VAL A 494 29.55 2.28 -3.99
C VAL A 494 28.53 1.16 -4.24
N ASP A 495 27.29 1.50 -4.59
CA ASP A 495 26.39 0.55 -5.25
C ASP A 495 25.72 1.24 -6.45
N SER A 496 26.38 1.15 -7.60
CA SER A 496 25.99 1.73 -8.90
C SER A 496 25.01 0.85 -9.68
N THR A 497 24.24 -0.01 -8.99
CA THR A 497 23.17 -0.75 -9.67
C THR A 497 21.99 0.21 -9.90
N PRO A 498 21.54 0.41 -11.16
CA PRO A 498 20.35 1.20 -11.43
C PRO A 498 19.14 0.45 -10.88
N ARG A 499 18.83 0.70 -9.61
CA ARG A 499 17.63 0.21 -8.93
C ARG A 499 16.46 1.11 -9.32
N ALA A 500 15.24 0.56 -9.26
CA ALA A 500 14.00 1.17 -9.74
C ALA A 500 13.92 2.69 -9.45
N PRO A 501 13.36 3.51 -10.37
CA PRO A 501 13.35 4.96 -10.23
C PRO A 501 12.83 5.33 -8.84
N ALA A 502 13.66 6.04 -8.06
CA ALA A 502 13.28 6.50 -6.75
C ALA A 502 11.98 7.31 -6.88
N THR A 503 10.91 6.81 -6.28
CA THR A 503 9.61 7.50 -6.22
C THR A 503 9.68 8.76 -5.36
N GLN A 504 10.72 8.88 -4.54
CA GLN A 504 10.95 10.01 -3.64
C GLN A 504 12.00 10.95 -4.24
N GLY A 505 11.62 12.22 -4.40
CA GLY A 505 12.60 13.28 -4.66
C GLY A 505 13.53 13.48 -3.46
N SER A 506 14.66 14.13 -3.68
CA SER A 506 15.68 14.39 -2.64
C SER A 506 15.21 15.31 -1.51
N TYR A 507 14.11 16.05 -1.73
CA TYR A 507 13.51 16.98 -0.78
C TYR A 507 12.01 16.72 -0.66
N ARG A 508 11.47 16.91 0.54
CA ARG A 508 10.04 16.76 0.84
C ARG A 508 9.54 17.96 1.64
N ARG A 509 8.39 18.50 1.21
CA ARG A 509 7.70 19.60 1.91
C ARG A 509 7.29 19.17 3.31
N LEU A 510 7.48 20.06 4.28
CA LEU A 510 7.13 19.83 5.68
C LEU A 510 5.61 19.81 5.91
N VAL A 511 4.90 20.75 5.28
CA VAL A 511 3.44 20.86 5.29
C VAL A 511 2.88 20.70 3.89
N SER A 512 1.72 20.07 3.79
CA SER A 512 0.96 19.91 2.54
C SER A 512 -0.49 20.29 2.77
N ARG A 513 -1.19 20.73 1.71
CA ARG A 513 -2.61 21.09 1.75
C ARG A 513 -3.42 20.24 0.79
N PRO A 514 -4.58 19.70 1.22
CA PRO A 514 -5.51 19.09 0.29
C PRO A 514 -6.07 20.14 -0.66
N ARG A 515 -6.08 19.83 -1.96
CA ARG A 515 -6.72 20.66 -2.99
C ARG A 515 -8.13 20.14 -3.26
N ASN A 516 -9.05 21.03 -3.62
CA ASN A 516 -10.42 20.70 -3.98
C ASN A 516 -11.16 19.84 -2.94
N LEU A 517 -10.97 20.15 -1.64
CA LEU A 517 -11.63 19.43 -0.56
C LEU A 517 -13.16 19.63 -0.64
N GLN A 518 -13.89 18.52 -0.81
CA GLN A 518 -15.34 18.47 -0.75
C GLN A 518 -15.75 17.40 0.26
N ALA A 519 -16.83 17.65 1.00
CA ALA A 519 -17.36 16.68 1.94
C ALA A 519 -18.88 16.78 2.04
N ALA A 520 -19.51 15.65 2.34
CA ALA A 520 -20.91 15.54 2.68
C ALA A 520 -21.04 14.71 3.96
N VAL A 521 -21.77 15.25 4.93
CA VAL A 521 -22.05 14.59 6.21
C VAL A 521 -23.42 13.94 6.12
N LEU A 522 -23.47 12.63 6.33
CA LEU A 522 -24.67 11.81 6.26
C LEU A 522 -25.04 11.36 7.66
N ARG A 523 -26.29 11.55 8.08
CA ARG A 523 -26.79 10.86 9.27
C ARG A 523 -26.97 9.39 8.96
N ASP A 524 -26.10 8.55 9.50
CA ASP A 524 -26.00 7.13 9.18
C ASP A 524 -25.69 6.29 10.43
N PRO A 525 -26.63 6.19 11.39
CA PRO A 525 -26.39 5.46 12.64
C PRO A 525 -26.04 4.00 12.43
N SER A 526 -26.48 3.40 11.32
CA SER A 526 -26.24 2.01 10.93
C SER A 526 -24.96 1.80 10.13
N SER A 527 -24.29 2.87 9.69
CA SER A 527 -23.10 2.84 8.82
C SER A 527 -23.36 2.10 7.50
N CYS A 528 -24.48 2.38 6.83
CA CYS A 528 -24.93 1.76 5.58
C CYS A 528 -24.74 2.65 4.34
N ALA A 529 -24.12 3.83 4.46
CA ALA A 529 -23.67 4.60 3.31
C ALA A 529 -22.59 3.82 2.52
N ALA A 530 -22.50 4.06 1.22
CA ALA A 530 -21.49 3.43 0.36
C ALA A 530 -21.05 4.37 -0.79
N LEU A 531 -19.83 4.16 -1.28
CA LEU A 531 -19.32 4.80 -2.49
C LEU A 531 -19.32 3.81 -3.65
N LYS A 532 -19.82 4.23 -4.82
CA LYS A 532 -19.70 3.47 -6.06
C LYS A 532 -18.28 3.60 -6.63
N SER A 533 -17.62 2.46 -6.83
CA SER A 533 -16.29 2.40 -7.46
C SER A 533 -16.37 2.70 -8.96
N ASP A 534 -15.22 2.93 -9.60
CA ASP A 534 -15.16 3.17 -11.04
C ASP A 534 -15.71 2.00 -11.85
N LEU A 535 -15.39 0.76 -11.44
CA LEU A 535 -15.95 -0.43 -12.07
C LEU A 535 -17.48 -0.49 -11.92
N PHE A 536 -18.02 -0.07 -10.77
CA PHE A 536 -19.46 -0.04 -10.54
C PHE A 536 -20.14 0.99 -11.46
N LEU A 537 -19.59 2.20 -11.57
CA LEU A 537 -20.11 3.22 -12.50
C LEU A 537 -20.05 2.75 -13.96
N LEU A 538 -18.96 2.09 -14.36
CA LEU A 538 -18.81 1.53 -15.70
C LEU A 538 -19.90 0.48 -15.99
N GLN A 539 -20.26 -0.35 -15.00
CA GLN A 539 -21.36 -1.33 -15.10
C GLN A 539 -22.74 -0.67 -15.19
N GLU A 540 -22.92 0.51 -14.60
CA GLU A 540 -24.12 1.34 -14.77
C GLU A 540 -24.12 2.16 -16.07
N HIS A 541 -23.14 1.95 -16.96
CA HIS A 541 -22.94 2.71 -18.19
C HIS A 541 -22.78 4.23 -17.94
N GLN A 542 -22.18 4.59 -16.81
CA GLN A 542 -21.86 5.97 -16.46
C GLN A 542 -20.37 6.25 -16.68
N PRO A 543 -19.99 7.48 -17.05
CA PRO A 543 -18.59 7.85 -17.16
C PRO A 543 -17.93 7.83 -15.79
N THR A 544 -16.73 7.27 -15.74
CA THR A 544 -15.94 7.10 -14.51
C THR A 544 -15.09 8.33 -14.19
N GLU A 545 -14.77 9.16 -15.19
CA GLU A 545 -14.00 10.38 -15.03
C GLU A 545 -14.69 11.32 -14.03
N GLY A 546 -13.91 11.74 -13.04
CA GLY A 546 -14.33 12.72 -12.07
C GLY A 546 -13.16 13.18 -11.22
N TRP A 547 -13.20 14.46 -10.86
CA TRP A 547 -12.18 15.11 -10.03
C TRP A 547 -12.72 15.58 -8.67
N SER A 548 -14.00 15.30 -8.42
CA SER A 548 -14.77 15.70 -7.25
C SER A 548 -15.35 14.48 -6.51
N LEU A 549 -16.08 14.73 -5.41
CA LEU A 549 -16.83 13.69 -4.72
C LEU A 549 -17.93 13.09 -5.61
N ASP A 550 -18.55 13.94 -6.45
CA ASP A 550 -19.62 13.57 -7.37
C ASP A 550 -20.78 12.86 -6.65
N TYR A 551 -21.40 13.61 -5.73
CA TYR A 551 -22.39 13.09 -4.79
C TYR A 551 -23.50 12.29 -5.48
N GLY A 552 -24.12 12.86 -6.52
CA GLY A 552 -25.27 12.26 -7.19
C GLY A 552 -24.99 10.93 -7.89
N ARG A 553 -23.77 10.72 -8.40
CA ARG A 553 -23.42 9.44 -9.07
C ARG A 553 -22.75 8.46 -8.12
N ARG A 554 -21.89 8.92 -7.21
CA ARG A 554 -21.02 8.03 -6.41
C ARG A 554 -21.53 7.73 -5.02
N VAL A 555 -22.19 8.67 -4.35
CA VAL A 555 -22.63 8.49 -2.96
C VAL A 555 -23.98 7.80 -2.96
N ARG A 556 -24.06 6.64 -2.29
CA ARG A 556 -25.33 5.96 -2.00
C ARG A 556 -25.75 6.30 -0.59
N GLU A 557 -26.89 6.98 -0.48
CA GLU A 557 -27.53 7.31 0.79
C GLU A 557 -27.75 6.07 1.66
N PRO A 558 -27.65 6.18 3.01
CA PRO A 558 -27.77 5.04 3.92
C PRO A 558 -28.95 4.11 3.61
N SER A 559 -28.65 2.87 3.26
CA SER A 559 -29.65 1.84 2.97
C SER A 559 -29.11 0.44 3.23
N ASN A 560 -29.96 -0.44 3.76
CA ASN A 560 -29.60 -1.83 4.07
C ASN A 560 -29.16 -2.65 2.84
N PHE A 561 -29.50 -2.17 1.63
CA PHE A 561 -29.15 -2.80 0.34
C PHE A 561 -27.81 -2.31 -0.23
N ASN A 562 -27.17 -1.32 0.39
CA ASN A 562 -25.88 -0.80 -0.07
C ASN A 562 -24.70 -1.65 0.42
N VAL A 563 -24.91 -2.40 1.50
CA VAL A 563 -23.86 -3.15 2.21
C VAL A 563 -24.23 -4.63 2.32
N SER A 564 -23.22 -5.49 2.26
CA SER A 564 -23.41 -6.94 2.41
C SER A 564 -23.72 -7.34 3.85
N GLU A 565 -24.29 -8.53 4.02
CA GLU A 565 -24.54 -9.10 5.36
C GLU A 565 -23.25 -9.28 6.15
N ARG A 566 -22.18 -9.76 5.50
CA ARG A 566 -20.84 -9.89 6.11
C ARG A 566 -20.27 -8.55 6.57
N PHE A 567 -20.49 -7.49 5.81
CA PHE A 567 -20.11 -6.15 6.22
C PHE A 567 -20.92 -5.68 7.44
N ARG A 568 -22.23 -5.96 7.47
CA ARG A 568 -23.08 -5.63 8.64
C ARG A 568 -22.63 -6.38 9.90
N GLU A 569 -22.30 -7.66 9.79
CA GLU A 569 -21.73 -8.44 10.90
C GLU A 569 -20.44 -7.79 11.42
N ARG A 570 -19.52 -7.41 10.53
CA ARG A 570 -18.27 -6.73 10.88
C ARG A 570 -18.51 -5.37 11.55
N MET A 571 -19.39 -4.55 10.97
CA MET A 571 -19.73 -3.24 11.54
C MET A 571 -20.44 -3.35 12.89
N SER A 572 -21.18 -4.44 13.15
CA SER A 572 -21.77 -4.70 14.47
C SER A 572 -20.67 -4.79 15.55
N CYS A 573 -19.55 -5.45 15.28
CA CYS A 573 -18.42 -5.51 16.21
C CYS A 573 -17.80 -4.13 16.48
N ILE A 574 -17.64 -3.30 15.43
CA ILE A 574 -17.09 -1.95 15.53
C ILE A 574 -18.04 -1.02 16.31
N ARG A 575 -19.33 -1.03 15.97
CA ARG A 575 -20.34 -0.14 16.55
C ARG A 575 -20.64 -0.42 18.02
N LYS A 576 -20.26 -1.59 18.54
CA LYS A 576 -20.29 -1.86 20.00
C LYS A 576 -19.43 -0.87 20.80
N ARG A 577 -18.33 -0.37 20.21
CA ARG A 577 -17.42 0.58 20.86
C ARG A 577 -17.40 1.96 20.21
N ARG A 578 -17.77 2.06 18.92
CA ARG A 578 -17.75 3.30 18.13
C ARG A 578 -19.18 3.74 17.82
N THR A 579 -19.70 4.67 18.60
CA THR A 579 -21.11 5.05 18.59
C THR A 579 -21.43 6.25 17.70
N GLY A 580 -20.49 6.72 16.87
CA GLY A 580 -20.73 7.86 15.99
C GLY A 580 -21.91 7.62 15.04
N GLU A 581 -22.79 8.61 14.94
CA GLU A 581 -24.05 8.51 14.18
C GLU A 581 -23.93 8.99 12.73
N HIS A 582 -22.76 9.50 12.33
CA HIS A 582 -22.55 10.07 11.00
C HIS A 582 -21.58 9.24 10.16
N SER A 583 -21.80 9.26 8.85
CA SER A 583 -20.82 8.86 7.84
C SER A 583 -20.42 10.11 7.06
N VAL A 584 -19.13 10.29 6.78
CA VAL A 584 -18.62 11.47 6.05
C VAL A 584 -18.00 11.00 4.76
N ALA A 585 -18.66 11.32 3.63
CA ALA A 585 -18.12 11.10 2.31
C ALA A 585 -17.33 12.34 1.89
N LEU A 586 -16.05 12.20 1.53
CA LEU A 586 -15.20 13.33 1.18
C LEU A 586 -14.32 13.02 -0.03
N ALA A 587 -13.89 14.06 -0.72
CA ALA A 587 -12.94 13.98 -1.81
C ALA A 587 -11.92 15.12 -1.74
N PHE A 588 -10.67 14.83 -2.08
CA PHE A 588 -9.61 15.82 -2.19
C PHE A 588 -8.47 15.30 -3.07
N VAL A 589 -7.59 16.20 -3.51
CA VAL A 589 -6.38 15.87 -4.26
C VAL A 589 -5.16 16.10 -3.38
N LEU A 590 -4.28 15.10 -3.30
CA LEU A 590 -3.00 15.18 -2.60
C LEU A 590 -1.83 15.02 -3.58
N PRO A 591 -0.70 15.72 -3.35
CA PRO A 591 0.55 15.44 -4.05
C PRO A 591 0.99 13.98 -3.85
N ALA A 592 1.63 13.37 -4.85
CA ALA A 592 1.89 11.93 -4.89
C ALA A 592 2.62 11.35 -3.66
N GLY A 593 3.47 12.15 -2.99
CA GLY A 593 4.16 11.71 -1.79
C GLY A 593 3.34 11.76 -0.50
N SER A 594 2.12 12.32 -0.49
CA SER A 594 1.36 12.62 0.73
C SER A 594 0.31 11.54 1.03
N SER A 595 0.28 11.03 2.26
CA SER A 595 -0.66 9.98 2.64
C SER A 595 -2.04 10.55 3.03
N PRO A 596 -3.15 9.99 2.50
CA PRO A 596 -4.49 10.46 2.84
C PRO A 596 -4.82 10.28 4.32
N TRP A 597 -4.28 9.23 4.95
CA TRP A 597 -4.50 8.96 6.36
C TRP A 597 -3.76 9.98 7.24
N VAL A 598 -2.52 10.30 6.90
CA VAL A 598 -1.75 11.35 7.59
C VAL A 598 -2.47 12.69 7.51
N ALA A 599 -3.04 13.04 6.34
CA ALA A 599 -3.83 14.25 6.17
C ALA A 599 -5.08 14.25 7.06
N LEU A 600 -5.87 13.17 7.03
CA LEU A 600 -7.10 13.06 7.81
C LEU A 600 -6.85 12.98 9.32
N ARG A 601 -5.67 12.53 9.76
CA ARG A 601 -5.26 12.48 11.16
C ARG A 601 -5.29 13.86 11.83
N GLU A 602 -5.13 14.95 11.09
CA GLU A 602 -5.25 16.31 11.64
C GLU A 602 -6.68 16.66 12.09
N ALA A 603 -7.68 16.07 11.44
CA ALA A 603 -9.11 16.31 11.71
C ALA A 603 -9.76 15.18 12.53
N PHE A 604 -9.23 13.95 12.42
CA PHE A 604 -9.86 12.74 12.95
C PHE A 604 -8.89 11.86 13.74
N HIS A 605 -9.42 11.20 14.76
CA HIS A 605 -8.77 10.10 15.46
C HIS A 605 -9.29 8.81 14.82
N MET A 606 -8.41 8.17 14.06
CA MET A 606 -8.82 7.14 13.12
C MET A 606 -8.72 5.75 13.73
N HIS A 607 -9.81 4.99 13.63
CA HIS A 607 -9.88 3.58 13.95
C HIS A 607 -9.92 2.76 12.67
N TYR A 608 -8.90 1.94 12.46
CA TYR A 608 -8.78 1.17 11.23
C TYR A 608 -9.63 -0.09 11.33
N GLY A 609 -10.69 -0.12 10.54
CA GLY A 609 -11.51 -1.30 10.33
C GLY A 609 -10.66 -2.42 9.73
N THR A 610 -9.84 -2.10 8.71
CA THR A 610 -8.89 -3.03 8.05
C THR A 610 -7.48 -2.46 8.02
N PHE A 611 -6.48 -3.30 8.31
CA PHE A 611 -5.07 -2.88 8.34
C PHE A 611 -4.06 -3.96 7.88
N HIS A 612 -4.51 -5.09 7.32
CA HIS A 612 -3.64 -6.23 7.00
C HIS A 612 -2.59 -5.93 5.91
N ASP A 613 -2.86 -4.94 5.06
CA ASP A 613 -1.98 -4.52 3.97
C ASP A 613 -0.86 -3.57 4.43
N LEU A 614 -0.91 -3.09 5.68
CA LEU A 614 0.09 -2.17 6.23
C LEU A 614 1.28 -2.90 6.88
N TYR A 615 1.40 -4.23 6.76
CA TYR A 615 2.53 -4.98 7.33
C TYR A 615 3.85 -4.80 6.54
N GLY A 616 3.79 -4.30 5.30
CA GLY A 616 4.98 -3.91 4.52
C GLY A 616 5.79 -5.06 3.88
N VAL A 617 5.47 -6.32 4.18
CA VAL A 617 6.22 -7.52 3.74
C VAL A 617 5.58 -8.32 2.59
N SER A 618 4.41 -7.89 2.09
CA SER A 618 3.61 -8.61 1.08
C SER A 618 2.69 -7.70 0.26
#